data_AF-A0A971Y965-F1
#
_entry.id   AF-A0A971Y965-F1
#
_cell.length_a   1.000
_cell.length_b   1.000
_cell.length_c   1.000
_cell.angle_alpha   90.00
_cell.angle_beta   90.00
_cell.angle_gamma   90.00
#
_symmetry.space_group_name_H-M   'P 1'
#
loop_
_entity.id
_entity.type
_entity.pdbx_description
1 polymer ?
#
loop_
_entity_poly.entity_id
_entity_poly.type
_entity_poly.pdbx_seq_one_letter_code
_entity_poly.pdbx_strand_id
1 'polypeptide(L)'
;MMIKYKHLTSNDSSIIQQGLTERKSFKWIAREINKDPSTISKEVRNHLQFNQTGCYGRTFNDCFFRHSCEEQYLCGNIRCHRHCKFCKTHPCSKRCSEYKQEICNKLSKPPYVCNGC
;
A
#
# COMPACT_ATOMS: atom_id res chain seq x y z
N MET A 1 38.33 5.30 -14.60
CA MET A 1 37.84 5.57 -13.23
C MET A 1 36.78 4.53 -12.90
N MET A 2 37.04 3.59 -11.98
CA MET A 2 36.07 2.54 -11.62
C MET A 2 34.97 3.13 -10.73
N ILE A 3 33.72 3.13 -11.19
CA ILE A 3 32.58 3.44 -10.35
C ILE A 3 32.43 2.29 -9.34
N LYS A 4 32.86 2.49 -8.09
CA LYS A 4 32.54 1.56 -7.01
C LYS A 4 31.05 1.67 -6.70
N TYR A 5 30.26 0.73 -7.21
CA TYR A 5 28.87 0.56 -6.80
C TYR A 5 28.85 0.12 -5.33
N LYS A 6 28.79 1.08 -4.40
CA LYS A 6 28.53 0.77 -2.99
C LYS A 6 27.09 0.30 -2.90
N HIS A 7 26.91 -1.00 -2.69
CA HIS A 7 25.60 -1.57 -2.35
C HIS A 7 24.99 -0.85 -1.15
N LEU A 8 23.66 -0.89 -1.06
CA LEU A 8 22.95 -0.48 0.15
C LEU A 8 23.32 -1.45 1.27
N THR A 9 23.63 -0.90 2.43
CA THR A 9 23.85 -1.70 3.64
C THR A 9 22.52 -1.91 4.37
N SER A 10 22.47 -2.86 5.31
CA SER A 10 21.29 -3.04 6.16
C SER A 10 20.95 -1.76 6.96
N ASN A 11 21.96 -0.99 7.36
CA ASN A 11 21.75 0.28 8.05
C ASN A 11 21.13 1.33 7.13
N ASP A 12 21.57 1.38 5.87
CA ASP A 12 20.98 2.28 4.87
C ASP A 12 19.48 1.99 4.67
N SER A 13 19.11 0.69 4.55
CA SER A 13 17.71 0.28 4.41
C SER A 13 16.87 0.68 5.64
N SER A 14 17.43 0.59 6.85
CA SER A 14 16.77 1.06 8.08
C SER A 14 16.51 2.57 8.05
N ILE A 15 17.50 3.36 7.63
CA ILE A 15 17.36 4.83 7.51
C ILE A 15 16.32 5.20 6.45
N ILE A 16 16.27 4.46 5.33
CA ILE A 16 15.23 4.64 4.30
C ILE A 16 13.85 4.40 4.92
N GLN A 17 13.64 3.28 5.61
CA GLN A 17 12.34 2.97 6.24
C GLN A 17 11.91 4.04 7.26
N GLN A 18 12.83 4.49 8.10
CA GLN A 18 12.56 5.56 9.06
C GLN A 18 12.20 6.88 8.36
N GLY A 19 13.01 7.30 7.38
CA GLY A 19 12.75 8.53 6.62
C GLY A 19 11.40 8.51 5.89
N LEU A 20 10.98 7.36 5.36
CA LEU A 20 9.66 7.19 4.75
C LEU A 20 8.52 7.34 5.77
N THR A 21 8.71 6.80 6.98
CA THR A 21 7.76 6.91 8.10
C THR A 21 7.62 8.38 8.54
N GLU A 22 8.74 9.10 8.59
CA GLU A 22 8.80 10.53 8.90
C GLU A 22 8.40 11.46 7.74
N ARG A 23 7.87 10.90 6.64
CA ARG A 23 7.43 11.64 5.43
C ARG A 23 8.55 12.46 4.77
N LYS A 24 9.81 12.05 4.92
CA LYS A 24 10.95 12.72 4.27
C LYS A 24 10.95 12.44 2.77
N SER A 25 11.41 13.41 1.98
CA SER A 25 11.58 13.22 0.54
C SER A 25 12.76 12.29 0.23
N PHE A 26 12.75 11.62 -0.92
CA PHE A 26 13.90 10.82 -1.38
C PHE A 26 15.19 11.64 -1.43
N LYS A 27 15.12 12.92 -1.78
CA LYS A 27 16.29 13.82 -1.80
C LYS A 27 16.89 14.01 -0.40
N TRP A 28 16.05 14.10 0.62
CA TRP A 28 16.51 14.22 2.01
C TRP A 28 17.16 12.91 2.47
N ILE A 29 16.47 11.78 2.30
CA ILE A 29 16.97 10.44 2.68
C ILE A 29 18.30 10.12 1.97
N ALA A 30 18.39 10.44 0.68
CA ALA A 30 19.59 10.25 -0.12
C ALA A 30 20.81 11.00 0.43
N ARG A 31 20.61 12.20 0.99
CA ARG A 31 21.69 12.98 1.62
C ARG A 31 22.17 12.32 2.90
N GLU A 32 21.25 11.83 3.73
CA GLU A 32 21.59 11.18 5.00
C GLU A 32 22.49 9.96 4.81
N ILE A 33 22.23 9.12 3.81
CA ILE A 33 23.01 7.90 3.55
C ILE A 33 24.06 8.06 2.43
N ASN A 34 24.25 9.28 1.93
CA ASN A 34 25.18 9.63 0.84
C ASN A 34 25.01 8.73 -0.41
N LYS A 35 23.77 8.62 -0.90
CA LYS A 35 23.40 7.89 -2.12
C LYS A 35 22.66 8.81 -3.10
N ASP A 36 22.45 8.34 -4.32
CA ASP A 36 21.61 9.03 -5.29
C ASP A 36 20.11 8.81 -4.98
N PRO A 37 19.23 9.83 -5.11
CA PRO A 37 17.78 9.67 -4.91
C PRO A 37 17.13 8.58 -5.78
N SER A 38 17.67 8.31 -6.98
CA SER A 38 17.21 7.21 -7.83
C SER A 38 17.53 5.84 -7.23
N THR A 39 18.62 5.72 -6.44
CA THR A 39 18.92 4.51 -5.66
C THR A 39 17.85 4.27 -4.61
N ILE A 40 17.44 5.32 -3.87
CA ILE A 40 16.33 5.23 -2.90
C ILE A 40 15.03 4.82 -3.61
N SER A 41 14.71 5.48 -4.73
CA SER A 41 13.52 5.16 -5.53
C SER A 41 13.49 3.71 -6.03
N LYS A 42 14.64 3.16 -6.44
CA LYS A 42 14.76 1.75 -6.83
C LYS A 42 14.58 0.82 -5.64
N GLU A 43 15.24 1.13 -4.51
CA GLU A 43 15.13 0.36 -3.28
C GLU A 43 13.69 0.25 -2.80
N VAL A 44 12.99 1.40 -2.73
CA VAL A 44 11.59 1.45 -2.32
C VAL A 44 10.72 0.64 -3.27
N ARG A 45 10.88 0.80 -4.59
CA ARG A 45 10.08 0.07 -5.57
C ARG A 45 10.33 -1.44 -5.56
N ASN A 46 11.58 -1.86 -5.37
CA ASN A 46 11.96 -3.27 -5.33
C ASN A 46 11.46 -3.99 -4.07
N HIS A 47 11.29 -3.25 -2.97
CA HIS A 47 10.84 -3.79 -1.68
C HIS A 47 9.44 -3.31 -1.28
N LEU A 48 8.64 -2.85 -2.25
CA LEU A 48 7.24 -2.48 -2.03
C LEU A 48 6.44 -3.69 -1.56
N GLN A 49 5.74 -3.55 -0.43
CA GLN A 49 4.84 -4.57 0.09
C GLN A 49 3.40 -4.02 0.15
N PHE A 50 2.47 -4.77 -0.45
CA PHE A 50 1.05 -4.46 -0.39
C PHE A 50 0.43 -5.10 0.85
N ASN A 51 0.14 -4.28 1.85
CA ASN A 51 -0.56 -4.73 3.04
C ASN A 51 -2.05 -4.42 2.91
N GLN A 52 -2.88 -5.47 2.91
CA GLN A 52 -4.34 -5.37 2.93
C GLN A 52 -4.82 -5.04 4.35
N THR A 53 -4.52 -3.83 4.82
CA THR A 53 -4.89 -3.39 6.17
C THR A 53 -6.36 -2.97 6.21
N GLY A 54 -7.11 -3.56 7.14
CA GLY A 54 -8.44 -3.10 7.54
C GLY A 54 -8.42 -2.57 8.97
N CYS A 55 -9.49 -1.90 9.40
CA CYS A 55 -9.69 -1.63 10.83
C CYS A 55 -9.88 -2.96 11.58
N TYR A 56 -9.50 -3.02 12.86
CA TYR A 56 -9.64 -4.21 13.69
C TYR A 56 -11.06 -4.80 13.57
N GLY A 57 -11.14 -6.10 13.29
CA GLY A 57 -12.41 -6.80 13.11
C GLY A 57 -13.14 -6.53 11.78
N ARG A 58 -12.60 -5.71 10.87
CA ARG A 58 -13.16 -5.46 9.53
C ARG A 58 -12.33 -6.12 8.44
N THR A 59 -13.00 -6.74 7.47
CA THR A 59 -12.34 -7.30 6.28
C THR A 59 -11.83 -6.17 5.39
N PHE A 60 -10.65 -6.35 4.82
CA PHE A 60 -10.15 -5.47 3.77
C PHE A 60 -11.10 -5.46 2.57
N ASN A 61 -11.43 -4.26 2.10
CA ASN A 61 -12.25 -4.05 0.93
C ASN A 61 -11.76 -2.79 0.23
N ASP A 62 -11.10 -2.96 -0.91
CA ASP A 62 -10.60 -1.89 -1.75
C ASP A 62 -11.57 -1.50 -2.87
N CYS A 63 -12.84 -1.89 -2.78
CA CYS A 63 -13.82 -1.42 -3.75
C CYS A 63 -14.00 0.11 -3.63
N PHE A 64 -13.99 0.80 -4.76
CA PHE A 64 -14.24 2.23 -4.90
C PHE A 64 -15.62 2.61 -4.33
N PHE A 65 -16.62 1.77 -4.55
CA PHE A 65 -17.98 1.97 -4.06
C PHE A 65 -18.21 1.48 -2.63
N ARG A 66 -17.18 1.02 -1.90
CA ARG A 66 -17.36 0.34 -0.60
C ARG A 66 -18.13 1.13 0.45
N HIS A 67 -18.09 2.47 0.41
CA HIS A 67 -18.78 3.30 1.40
C HIS A 67 -20.28 3.41 1.10
N SER A 68 -20.63 3.62 -0.17
CA SER A 68 -22.01 3.79 -0.66
C SER A 68 -22.69 2.48 -1.09
N CYS A 69 -21.97 1.36 -1.15
CA CYS A 69 -22.53 0.07 -1.54
C CYS A 69 -23.55 -0.43 -0.49
N GLU A 70 -24.74 -0.76 -0.98
CA GLU A 70 -25.88 -1.31 -0.20
C GLU A 70 -26.22 -2.75 -0.60
N GLU A 71 -25.42 -3.36 -1.48
CA GLU A 71 -25.59 -4.74 -1.91
C GLU A 71 -25.56 -5.73 -0.75
N GLN A 72 -26.42 -6.74 -0.80
CA GLN A 72 -26.51 -7.84 0.17
C GLN A 72 -26.47 -9.19 -0.53
N TYR A 73 -26.23 -10.26 0.22
CA TYR A 73 -26.34 -11.65 -0.25
C TYR A 73 -25.42 -12.09 -1.41
N LEU A 74 -24.49 -11.25 -1.90
CA LEU A 74 -23.47 -11.67 -2.91
C LEU A 74 -22.60 -12.85 -2.42
N CYS A 75 -22.51 -13.04 -1.11
CA CYS A 75 -21.85 -14.21 -0.52
C CYS A 75 -22.61 -15.54 -0.72
N GLY A 76 -23.83 -15.51 -1.28
CA GLY A 76 -24.67 -16.69 -1.51
C GLY A 76 -25.28 -17.30 -0.24
N ASN A 77 -25.00 -16.72 0.93
CA ASN A 77 -25.58 -17.16 2.20
C ASN A 77 -26.81 -16.31 2.53
N ILE A 78 -27.99 -16.91 2.44
CA ILE A 78 -29.28 -16.27 2.76
C ILE A 78 -29.40 -15.81 4.22
N ARG A 79 -28.59 -16.36 5.13
CA ARG A 79 -28.52 -15.95 6.55
C ARG A 79 -27.55 -14.79 6.79
N CYS A 80 -26.87 -14.30 5.75
CA CYS A 80 -25.96 -13.15 5.86
C CYS A 80 -26.72 -11.84 5.64
N HIS A 81 -27.28 -11.27 6.69
CA HIS A 81 -27.99 -9.99 6.65
C HIS A 81 -27.07 -8.76 6.69
N ARG A 82 -25.76 -8.94 6.47
CA ARG A 82 -24.80 -7.83 6.41
C ARG A 82 -24.71 -7.32 4.99
N HIS A 83 -24.55 -6.01 4.83
CA HIS A 83 -24.08 -5.44 3.57
C HIS A 83 -22.76 -6.10 3.15
N CYS A 84 -22.61 -6.37 1.86
CA CYS A 84 -21.47 -7.08 1.29
C CYS A 84 -20.15 -6.40 1.63
N LYS A 85 -20.14 -5.07 1.79
CA LYS A 85 -18.98 -4.29 2.25
C LYS A 85 -18.43 -4.70 3.63
N PHE A 86 -19.22 -5.36 4.46
CA PHE A 86 -18.85 -5.87 5.80
C PHE A 86 -18.86 -7.40 5.89
N CYS A 87 -19.09 -8.08 4.77
CA CYS A 87 -19.15 -9.52 4.73
C CYS A 87 -17.74 -10.11 4.84
N LYS A 88 -17.57 -11.11 5.70
CA LYS A 88 -16.27 -11.78 5.92
C LYS A 88 -16.11 -13.08 5.14
N THR A 89 -17.19 -13.62 4.60
CA THR A 89 -17.16 -14.95 3.95
C THR A 89 -16.50 -14.89 2.58
N HIS A 90 -16.67 -13.79 1.84
CA HIS A 90 -16.05 -13.61 0.52
C HIS A 90 -15.61 -12.16 0.29
N PRO A 91 -14.45 -11.94 -0.37
CA PRO A 91 -14.01 -10.61 -0.76
C PRO A 91 -14.87 -10.06 -1.91
N CYS A 92 -15.15 -8.76 -1.86
CA CYS A 92 -15.94 -8.04 -2.88
C CYS A 92 -15.37 -8.24 -4.30
N SER A 93 -14.04 -8.21 -4.42
CA SER A 93 -13.29 -8.37 -5.68
C SER A 93 -13.52 -9.68 -6.43
N LYS A 94 -14.09 -10.71 -5.78
CA LYS A 94 -14.34 -12.01 -6.41
C LYS A 94 -15.78 -12.25 -6.85
N ARG A 95 -16.75 -11.50 -6.33
CA ARG A 95 -18.18 -11.81 -6.50
C ARG A 95 -19.05 -10.63 -6.92
N CYS A 96 -18.59 -9.40 -6.73
CA CYS A 96 -19.34 -8.22 -7.13
C CYS A 96 -19.05 -7.92 -8.61
N SER A 97 -20.09 -7.89 -9.45
CA SER A 97 -19.97 -7.49 -10.87
C SER A 97 -19.55 -6.03 -11.02
N GLU A 98 -20.03 -5.17 -10.11
CA GLU A 98 -19.73 -3.74 -10.07
C GLU A 98 -18.41 -3.43 -9.34
N TYR A 99 -17.60 -4.44 -9.03
CA TYR A 99 -16.34 -4.23 -8.36
C TYR A 99 -15.43 -3.34 -9.20
N LYS A 100 -14.96 -2.26 -8.58
CA LYS A 100 -13.92 -1.41 -9.11
C LYS A 100 -12.90 -1.15 -8.02
N GLN A 101 -11.64 -1.47 -8.26
CA GLN A 101 -10.58 -1.19 -7.29
C GLN A 101 -10.41 0.32 -7.10
N GLU A 102 -10.35 0.78 -5.85
CA GLU A 102 -9.94 2.14 -5.49
C GLU A 102 -8.43 2.28 -5.70
N ILE A 103 -8.05 3.26 -6.52
CA ILE A 103 -6.65 3.58 -6.78
C ILE A 103 -6.28 4.80 -5.93
N CYS A 104 -5.27 4.65 -5.08
CA CYS A 104 -4.74 5.76 -4.30
C CYS A 104 -3.82 6.63 -5.17
N ASN A 105 -4.29 7.82 -5.54
CA ASN A 105 -3.49 8.77 -6.33
C ASN A 105 -2.18 9.19 -5.64
N LYS A 106 -2.09 9.11 -4.30
CA LYS A 106 -0.84 9.41 -3.57
C LYS A 106 0.28 8.43 -3.91
N LEU A 107 -0.06 7.18 -4.25
CA LEU A 107 0.91 6.15 -4.63
C LEU A 107 1.46 6.34 -6.05
N SER A 108 0.85 7.21 -6.87
CA SER A 108 1.36 7.56 -8.21
C SER A 108 2.59 8.47 -8.17
N LYS A 109 2.91 9.04 -7.00
CA LYS A 109 3.99 9.99 -6.79
C LYS A 109 4.95 9.47 -5.71
N PRO A 110 6.25 9.86 -5.75
CA PRO A 110 7.15 9.58 -4.64
C PRO A 110 6.56 10.03 -3.30
N PRO A 111 6.69 9.24 -2.22
CA PRO A 111 7.53 8.05 -2.12
C PRO A 111 6.87 6.72 -2.53
N TYR A 112 5.71 6.74 -3.20
CA TYR A 112 4.96 5.55 -3.65
C TYR A 112 4.50 4.59 -2.54
N VAL A 113 4.54 5.03 -1.28
CA VAL A 113 4.22 4.21 -0.11
C VAL A 113 3.34 4.95 0.87
N CYS A 114 2.66 4.20 1.73
CA CYS A 114 1.78 4.71 2.78
C CYS A 114 2.43 4.73 4.18
N ASN A 115 3.73 4.48 4.33
CA ASN A 115 4.39 4.32 5.65
C ASN A 115 4.11 5.48 6.61
N GLY A 116 4.10 6.71 6.09
CA GLY A 116 3.76 7.89 6.88
C GLY A 116 2.33 8.38 6.68
N CYS A 117 1.46 7.72 5.91
CA CYS A 117 0.13 8.26 5.56
C CYS A 117 -0.80 8.43 6.77
#